data_AF-A0A3N4KBI7-F1
#
_entry.id   AF-A0A3N4KBI7-F1
#
_cell.length_a   1.000
_cell.length_b   1.000
_cell.length_c   1.000
_cell.angle_alpha   90.00
_cell.angle_beta   90.00
_cell.angle_gamma   90.00
#
_symmetry.space_group_name_H-M   'P 1'
#
loop_
_entity.id
_entity.type
_entity.pdbx_description
1 polymer ?
#
loop_
_entity_poly.entity_id
_entity_poly.type
_entity_poly.pdbx_seq_one_letter_code
_entity_poly.pdbx_strand_id
1 'polypeptide(L)'
;MASPHDLILPHTHILLRLPSGAPRILVITPDTTISLGKFGSFPANALLYRPYNLTFDILDAPQSGLRVVSAAEITRDVLGGAGEEETEAEAGEHYREEKEEAMRNNRETVDDPAAQKMSWEEIEEAKKVGSGSGRDLVQKLLSSHTALHQKTPFSLQKYTLRKTKKFLRRFTVLPLTVSALNNYLLEVKEPQKILDLRDETLGLMLSLGNVHYGGRWLVIDETGGLLVAA
;
A
#
# COMPACT_ATOMS: atom_id res chain seq x y z
N MET A 1 12.22 23.69 3.13
CA MET A 1 13.32 22.75 2.83
C MET A 1 13.07 21.52 3.69
N ALA A 2 13.03 20.31 3.11
CA ALA A 2 12.86 19.08 3.89
C ALA A 2 14.06 18.92 4.85
N SER A 3 13.81 18.49 6.09
CA SER A 3 14.89 18.24 7.05
C SER A 3 15.71 17.02 6.60
N PRO A 4 17.00 16.90 6.97
CA PRO A 4 17.80 15.72 6.61
C PRO A 4 17.24 14.40 7.15
N HIS A 5 16.37 14.44 8.18
CA HIS A 5 15.66 13.28 8.70
C HIS A 5 14.46 12.85 7.83
N ASP A 6 14.04 13.69 6.89
CA ASP A 6 12.90 13.41 6.01
C ASP A 6 13.31 12.72 4.71
N LEU A 7 14.61 12.61 4.45
CA LEU A 7 15.16 12.03 3.23
C LEU A 7 15.68 10.62 3.46
N ILE A 8 15.55 9.81 2.41
CA ILE A 8 16.07 8.45 2.37
C ILE A 8 17.57 8.50 2.12
N LEU A 9 18.38 8.04 3.07
CA LEU A 9 19.84 8.04 2.98
C LEU A 9 20.39 6.64 2.65
N PRO A 10 21.64 6.56 2.17
CA PRO A 10 22.35 5.28 2.05
C PRO A 10 22.42 4.53 3.39
N HIS A 11 22.31 3.21 3.33
CA HIS A 11 22.42 2.26 4.44
C HIS A 11 21.39 2.43 5.57
N THR A 12 20.32 3.21 5.35
CA THR A 12 19.24 3.32 6.33
C THR A 12 18.25 2.16 6.21
N HIS A 13 17.70 1.75 7.34
CA HIS A 13 16.55 0.86 7.38
C HIS A 13 15.28 1.62 7.02
N ILE A 14 14.51 1.07 6.09
CA ILE A 14 13.22 1.61 5.68
C ILE A 14 12.13 0.57 5.79
N LEU A 15 10.91 1.05 5.94
CA LEU A 15 9.71 0.23 5.85
C LEU A 15 9.04 0.43 4.49
N LEU A 16 8.86 -0.65 3.74
CA LEU A 16 8.05 -0.67 2.54
C LEU A 16 6.65 -1.19 2.84
N ARG A 17 5.64 -0.41 2.47
CA ARG A 17 4.25 -0.85 2.45
C ARG A 17 3.87 -1.27 1.03
N LEU A 18 3.59 -2.55 0.85
CA LEU A 18 3.15 -3.12 -0.42
C LEU A 18 1.64 -2.90 -0.62
N PRO A 19 1.10 -3.07 -1.85
CA PRO A 19 -0.33 -2.89 -2.13
C PRO A 19 -1.19 -3.91 -1.40
N SER A 20 -0.62 -5.09 -1.09
CA SER A 20 -1.27 -6.08 -0.23
C SER A 20 -1.52 -5.58 1.20
N GLY A 21 -0.84 -4.51 1.62
CA GLY A 21 -0.80 -4.03 3.00
C GLY A 21 0.36 -4.63 3.81
N ALA A 22 1.01 -5.68 3.30
CA ALA A 22 2.09 -6.36 4.02
C ALA A 22 3.31 -5.43 4.18
N PRO A 23 3.79 -5.21 5.42
CA PRO A 23 5.00 -4.44 5.67
C PRO A 23 6.25 -5.26 5.35
N ARG A 24 7.27 -4.61 4.80
CA ARG A 24 8.58 -5.22 4.55
C ARG A 24 9.70 -4.27 4.93
N ILE A 25 10.54 -4.68 5.87
CA ILE A 25 11.74 -3.94 6.26
C ILE A 25 12.90 -4.33 5.35
N LEU A 26 13.69 -3.35 4.91
CA LEU A 26 14.95 -3.57 4.22
C LEU A 26 15.95 -2.45 4.49
N VAL A 27 17.23 -2.71 4.23
CA VAL A 27 18.31 -1.71 4.23
C VAL A 27 18.54 -1.26 2.80
N ILE A 28 18.62 0.06 2.59
CA ILE A 28 18.93 0.60 1.26
C ILE A 28 20.43 0.62 1.07
N THR A 29 20.95 -0.34 0.31
CA THR A 29 22.35 -0.33 -0.11
C THR A 29 22.46 0.32 -1.49
N PRO A 30 23.29 1.37 -1.68
CA PRO A 30 23.54 1.96 -2.99
C PRO A 30 24.01 0.92 -4.02
N ASP A 31 23.73 1.18 -5.29
CA ASP A 31 24.15 0.35 -6.44
C ASP A 31 23.64 -1.10 -6.42
N THR A 32 22.59 -1.35 -5.63
CA THR A 32 21.89 -2.64 -5.60
C THR A 32 20.53 -2.56 -6.27
N THR A 33 19.98 -3.73 -6.65
CA THR A 33 18.62 -3.85 -7.16
C THR A 33 17.71 -4.39 -6.06
N ILE A 34 16.63 -3.68 -5.75
CA ILE A 34 15.63 -4.11 -4.77
C ILE A 34 14.55 -4.90 -5.50
N SER A 35 14.36 -6.17 -5.12
CA SER A 35 13.29 -7.01 -5.65
C SER A 35 12.13 -7.13 -4.66
N LEU A 36 10.93 -6.78 -5.12
CA LEU A 36 9.66 -6.92 -4.40
C LEU A 36 8.89 -8.18 -4.82
N GLY A 37 9.59 -9.17 -5.37
CA GLY A 37 8.99 -10.43 -5.82
C GLY A 37 8.00 -10.18 -6.96
N LYS A 38 6.74 -10.57 -6.77
CA LYS A 38 5.68 -10.44 -7.80
C LYS A 38 5.40 -8.99 -8.26
N PHE A 39 5.80 -7.99 -7.47
CA PHE A 39 5.58 -6.58 -7.81
C PHE A 39 6.67 -6.01 -8.72
N GLY A 40 7.76 -6.75 -8.95
CA GLY A 40 8.88 -6.33 -9.79
C GLY A 40 10.10 -5.90 -8.97
N SER A 41 11.06 -5.31 -9.67
CA SER A 41 12.35 -4.87 -9.13
C SER A 41 12.72 -3.50 -9.65
N PHE A 42 13.48 -2.74 -8.88
CA PHE A 42 13.95 -1.41 -9.25
C PHE A 42 15.35 -1.14 -8.65
N PRO A 43 16.14 -0.22 -9.23
CA PRO A 43 17.45 0.15 -8.69
C PRO A 43 17.30 0.95 -7.39
N ALA A 44 18.03 0.59 -6.34
CA ALA A 44 18.00 1.25 -5.04
C ALA A 44 18.28 2.76 -5.15
N ASN A 45 19.15 3.16 -6.08
CA ASN A 45 19.53 4.55 -6.33
C ASN A 45 18.34 5.44 -6.71
N ALA A 46 17.25 4.89 -7.24
CA ALA A 46 16.05 5.66 -7.56
C ALA A 46 15.30 6.18 -6.31
N LEU A 47 15.54 5.56 -5.14
CA LEU A 47 14.95 5.98 -3.86
C LEU A 47 15.84 6.92 -3.05
N LEU A 48 17.15 6.92 -3.29
CA LEU A 48 18.08 7.74 -2.51
C LEU A 48 17.73 9.23 -2.65
N TYR A 49 17.79 9.94 -1.52
CA TYR A 49 17.48 11.35 -1.38
C TYR A 49 16.06 11.76 -1.77
N ARG A 50 15.14 10.79 -1.91
CA ARG A 50 13.69 11.06 -1.98
C ARG A 50 13.12 11.19 -0.57
N PRO A 51 12.05 11.97 -0.37
CA PRO A 51 11.42 12.05 0.92
C PRO A 51 10.64 10.77 1.26
N TYR A 52 10.48 10.51 2.55
CA TYR A 52 9.58 9.48 3.05
C TYR A 52 8.11 9.78 2.74
N ASN A 53 7.24 8.78 2.94
CA ASN A 53 5.79 8.82 2.75
C ASN A 53 5.34 9.00 1.30
N LEU A 54 6.26 8.87 0.34
CA LEU A 54 5.92 8.83 -1.08
C LEU A 54 5.55 7.41 -1.52
N THR A 55 4.59 7.38 -2.43
CA THR A 55 4.14 6.17 -3.12
C THR A 55 4.68 6.16 -4.53
N PHE A 56 5.24 5.02 -4.94
CA PHE A 56 5.91 4.86 -6.22
C PHE A 56 5.28 3.73 -7.01
N ASP A 57 5.13 3.94 -8.31
CA ASP A 57 4.90 2.89 -9.29
C ASP A 57 6.23 2.43 -9.89
N ILE A 58 6.39 1.11 -10.02
CA ILE A 58 7.55 0.50 -10.65
C ILE A 58 7.32 0.47 -12.16
N LEU A 59 8.23 1.10 -12.90
CA LEU A 59 8.23 1.12 -14.36
C LEU A 59 9.22 0.08 -14.90
N ASP A 60 8.80 -0.63 -15.95
CA ASP A 60 9.67 -1.53 -16.71
C ASP A 60 10.41 -0.80 -17.82
N ALA A 61 11.35 -1.50 -18.44
CA ALA A 61 12.09 -1.04 -19.61
C ALA A 61 11.12 -0.54 -20.72
N PRO A 62 11.46 0.55 -21.43
CA PRO A 62 12.78 1.18 -21.54
C PRO A 62 13.10 2.23 -20.47
N GLN A 63 12.12 2.73 -19.72
CA GLN A 63 12.32 3.70 -18.64
C GLN A 63 12.27 2.99 -17.27
N SER A 64 13.21 2.08 -17.03
CA SER A 64 13.31 1.40 -15.74
C SER A 64 13.54 2.43 -14.64
N GLY A 65 12.59 2.53 -13.72
CA GLY A 65 12.60 3.59 -12.71
C GLY A 65 11.37 3.59 -11.84
N LEU A 66 11.28 4.65 -11.03
CA LEU A 66 10.18 4.87 -10.11
C LEU A 66 9.42 6.13 -10.49
N ARG A 67 8.11 5.99 -10.66
CA ARG A 67 7.20 7.13 -10.87
C ARG A 67 6.52 7.47 -9.55
N VAL A 68 6.65 8.72 -9.11
CA VAL A 68 5.90 9.22 -7.95
C VAL A 68 4.42 9.27 -8.32
N VAL A 69 3.58 8.72 -7.44
CA VAL A 69 2.12 8.72 -7.59
C VAL A 69 1.54 9.87 -6.77
N SER A 70 0.65 10.65 -7.37
CA SER A 70 -0.02 11.75 -6.69
C SER A 70 -1.02 11.25 -5.64
N ALA A 71 -1.30 12.08 -4.64
CA ALA A 71 -2.33 11.77 -3.64
C ALA A 71 -3.71 11.59 -4.29
N ALA A 72 -4.03 12.37 -5.32
CA ALA A 72 -5.29 12.24 -6.08
C ALA A 72 -5.43 10.85 -6.71
N GLU A 73 -4.37 10.34 -7.38
CA GLU A 73 -4.39 8.99 -7.94
C GLU A 73 -4.54 7.90 -6.87
N ILE A 74 -3.88 8.06 -5.72
CA ILE A 74 -3.98 7.10 -4.60
C ILE A 74 -5.42 7.07 -4.08
N THR A 75 -6.02 8.23 -3.84
CA THR A 75 -7.41 8.35 -3.37
C THR A 75 -8.37 7.75 -4.40
N ARG A 76 -8.18 8.04 -5.69
CA ARG A 76 -8.97 7.47 -6.78
C ARG A 76 -8.91 5.94 -6.78
N ASP A 77 -7.72 5.36 -6.58
CA ASP A 77 -7.53 3.91 -6.56
C ASP A 77 -8.17 3.25 -5.33
N VAL A 78 -8.20 3.95 -4.19
CA VAL A 78 -8.86 3.49 -2.96
C VAL A 78 -10.39 3.54 -3.08
N LEU A 79 -10.92 4.60 -3.69
CA LEU A 79 -12.36 4.77 -3.91
C LEU A 79 -12.88 3.96 -5.11
N GLY A 80 -12.00 3.23 -5.81
CA GLY A 80 -12.37 2.38 -6.93
C GLY A 80 -12.76 3.14 -8.20
N GLY A 81 -12.23 4.36 -8.39
CA GLY A 81 -12.49 5.19 -9.57
C GLY A 81 -13.74 6.06 -9.50
N ALA A 82 -14.55 5.95 -8.45
CA ALA A 82 -15.80 6.70 -8.31
C ALA A 82 -15.62 8.14 -7.78
N GLY A 83 -14.40 8.57 -7.48
CA GLY A 83 -14.12 9.82 -6.76
C GLY A 83 -13.96 11.07 -7.61
N GLU A 84 -14.10 11.02 -8.94
CA GLU A 84 -13.80 12.16 -9.83
C GLU A 84 -14.99 12.77 -10.57
N GLU A 85 -16.20 12.21 -10.41
CA GLU A 85 -17.40 12.90 -10.93
C GLU A 85 -18.01 13.91 -9.92
N GLU A 86 -17.41 14.10 -8.74
CA GLU A 86 -18.06 14.88 -7.66
C GLU A 86 -17.26 16.07 -7.11
N THR A 87 -16.15 16.52 -7.73
CA THR A 87 -15.40 17.69 -7.20
C THR A 87 -15.10 18.81 -8.19
N GLU A 88 -15.99 19.07 -9.15
CA GLU A 88 -16.11 20.38 -9.82
C GLU A 88 -17.59 20.74 -10.11
N ALA A 89 -18.47 20.52 -9.14
CA ALA A 89 -19.78 21.18 -9.12
C ALA A 89 -19.70 22.33 -8.12
N GLU A 90 -19.65 23.56 -8.66
CA GLU A 90 -19.90 24.79 -7.91
C GLU A 90 -21.12 24.61 -7.00
N ALA A 91 -21.07 25.23 -5.82
CA ALA A 91 -22.16 25.28 -4.85
C ALA A 91 -23.40 25.97 -5.47
N GLY A 92 -24.17 25.21 -6.22
CA GLY A 92 -25.49 25.55 -6.74
C GLY A 92 -26.44 24.41 -6.39
N GLU A 93 -27.43 24.72 -5.57
CA GLU A 93 -28.50 23.81 -5.18
C GLU A 93 -29.22 23.28 -6.44
N HIS A 94 -28.85 22.08 -6.87
CA HIS A 94 -29.62 21.33 -7.86
C HIS A 94 -30.17 20.09 -7.15
N TYR A 95 -31.47 20.12 -6.85
CA TYR A 95 -32.23 18.93 -6.51
C TYR A 95 -31.97 17.89 -7.62
N ARG A 96 -31.16 16.88 -7.33
CA ARG A 96 -31.00 15.72 -8.21
C ARG A 96 -32.31 14.94 -8.11
N GLU A 97 -33.04 14.87 -9.21
CA GLU A 97 -34.03 13.83 -9.40
C GLU A 97 -33.29 12.49 -9.26
N GLU A 98 -33.46 11.83 -8.11
CA GLU A 98 -33.00 10.47 -7.91
C GLU A 98 -33.76 9.61 -8.92
N LYS A 99 -33.13 9.30 -10.05
CA LYS A 99 -33.47 8.08 -10.76
C LYS A 99 -33.29 6.96 -9.74
N GLU A 100 -34.39 6.39 -9.27
CA GLU A 100 -34.42 5.10 -8.60
C GLU A 100 -33.87 4.05 -9.58
N GLU A 101 -32.56 4.03 -9.82
CA GLU A 101 -31.91 2.82 -10.27
C GLU A 101 -32.08 1.83 -9.14
N ALA A 102 -33.04 0.90 -9.31
CA ALA A 102 -33.27 -0.20 -8.39
C ALA A 102 -31.92 -0.75 -7.94
N MET A 103 -31.63 -0.61 -6.64
CA MET A 103 -30.33 -0.92 -6.07
C MET A 103 -29.94 -2.34 -6.49
N ARG A 104 -28.88 -2.44 -7.30
CA ARG A 104 -28.38 -3.72 -7.81
C ARG A 104 -28.17 -4.65 -6.63
N ASN A 105 -28.64 -5.88 -6.74
CA ASN A 105 -28.52 -6.90 -5.71
C ASN A 105 -27.94 -8.19 -6.28
N ASN A 106 -27.58 -9.12 -5.41
CA ASN A 106 -26.95 -10.38 -5.78
C ASN A 106 -27.95 -11.53 -5.98
N ARG A 107 -29.26 -11.27 -6.08
CA ARG A 107 -30.30 -12.32 -6.15
C ARG A 107 -30.11 -13.24 -7.37
N GLU A 108 -29.68 -12.68 -8.49
CA GLU A 108 -29.44 -13.39 -9.76
C GLU A 108 -27.95 -13.67 -10.01
N THR A 109 -27.07 -13.35 -9.06
CA THR A 109 -25.64 -13.63 -9.21
C THR A 109 -25.39 -15.12 -9.08
N VAL A 110 -24.94 -15.75 -10.17
CA VAL A 110 -24.50 -17.15 -10.20
C VAL A 110 -22.98 -17.21 -10.09
N ASP A 111 -22.46 -18.11 -9.26
CA ASP A 111 -21.02 -18.35 -9.14
C ASP A 111 -20.53 -19.21 -10.31
N ASP A 112 -20.18 -18.53 -11.40
CA ASP A 112 -19.65 -19.15 -12.61
C ASP A 112 -18.13 -18.89 -12.73
N PRO A 113 -17.28 -19.93 -12.71
CA PRO A 113 -15.84 -19.76 -12.93
C PRO A 113 -15.51 -19.20 -14.32
N ALA A 114 -16.38 -19.34 -15.32
CA ALA A 114 -16.22 -18.76 -16.66
C ALA A 114 -16.58 -17.27 -16.71
N ALA A 115 -17.04 -16.66 -15.61
CA ALA A 115 -17.37 -15.24 -15.58
C ALA A 115 -16.16 -14.32 -15.81
N GLN A 116 -14.94 -14.82 -15.59
CA GLN A 116 -13.72 -14.15 -16.00
C GLN A 116 -13.17 -14.75 -17.29
N LYS A 117 -13.22 -13.97 -18.38
CA LYS A 117 -12.80 -14.43 -19.72
C LYS A 117 -11.29 -14.55 -19.89
N MET A 118 -10.52 -13.72 -19.20
CA MET A 118 -9.06 -13.72 -19.30
C MET A 118 -8.50 -14.97 -18.61
N SER A 119 -7.75 -15.78 -19.36
CA SER A 119 -7.15 -17.02 -18.86
C SER A 119 -5.99 -16.74 -17.89
N TRP A 120 -5.59 -17.76 -17.14
CA TRP A 120 -4.40 -17.66 -16.28
C TRP A 120 -3.12 -17.36 -17.08
N GLU A 121 -2.96 -18.00 -18.24
CA GLU A 121 -1.80 -17.82 -19.12
C GLU A 121 -1.72 -16.40 -19.66
N GLU A 122 -2.86 -15.84 -20.09
CA GLU A 122 -2.95 -14.45 -20.54
C GLU A 122 -2.61 -13.46 -19.41
N ILE A 123 -2.98 -13.77 -18.17
CA ILE A 123 -2.65 -12.94 -17.00
C ILE A 123 -1.13 -12.99 -16.74
N GLU A 124 -0.51 -14.15 -16.83
CA GLU A 124 0.94 -14.31 -16.65
C GLU A 124 1.73 -13.61 -17.76
N GLU A 125 1.25 -13.70 -19.00
CA GLU A 125 1.84 -12.97 -20.12
C GLU A 125 1.70 -11.46 -19.95
N ALA A 126 0.51 -10.97 -19.56
CA ALA A 126 0.29 -9.55 -19.32
C ALA A 126 1.16 -8.98 -18.20
N LYS A 127 1.53 -9.80 -17.20
CA LYS A 127 2.52 -9.41 -16.17
C LYS A 127 3.93 -9.29 -16.73
N LYS A 128 4.33 -10.17 -17.66
CA LYS A 128 5.66 -10.19 -18.27
C LYS A 128 5.88 -9.07 -19.27
N VAL A 129 4.85 -8.73 -20.05
CA VAL A 129 4.91 -7.70 -21.09
C VAL A 129 5.14 -6.29 -20.51
N GLY A 130 5.05 -6.12 -19.18
CA GLY A 130 5.49 -4.89 -18.53
C GLY A 130 4.65 -3.68 -18.93
N SER A 131 3.32 -3.84 -18.96
CA SER A 131 2.34 -2.80 -19.29
C SER A 131 2.22 -1.73 -18.19
N GLY A 132 3.33 -1.08 -17.88
CA GLY A 132 3.44 -0.01 -16.89
C GLY A 132 3.28 -0.50 -15.44
N SER A 133 2.51 0.26 -14.66
CA SER A 133 2.30 0.06 -13.22
C SER A 133 1.33 -1.07 -12.86
N GLY A 134 0.88 -1.86 -13.83
CA GLY A 134 -0.13 -2.90 -13.66
C GLY A 134 -1.58 -2.39 -13.66
N ARG A 135 -1.79 -1.08 -13.89
CA ARG A 135 -3.12 -0.47 -14.03
C ARG A 135 -3.87 -1.02 -15.24
N ASP A 136 -3.19 -1.13 -16.38
CA ASP A 136 -3.78 -1.63 -17.63
C ASP A 136 -4.27 -3.08 -17.48
N LEU A 137 -3.51 -3.91 -16.76
CA LEU A 137 -3.92 -5.27 -16.43
C LEU A 137 -5.19 -5.28 -15.57
N VAL A 138 -5.29 -4.41 -14.56
CA VAL A 138 -6.50 -4.31 -13.73
C VAL A 138 -7.70 -3.87 -14.56
N GLN A 139 -7.53 -2.88 -15.43
CA GLN A 139 -8.60 -2.39 -16.31
C GLN A 139 -9.05 -3.49 -17.27
N LYS A 140 -8.11 -4.21 -17.90
CA LYS A 140 -8.42 -5.33 -18.80
C LYS A 140 -9.14 -6.46 -18.07
N LEU A 141 -8.77 -6.75 -16.82
CA LEU A 141 -9.43 -7.75 -15.97
C LEU A 141 -10.86 -7.35 -15.57
N LEU A 142 -11.11 -6.04 -15.40
CA LEU A 142 -12.45 -5.52 -15.11
C LEU A 142 -13.33 -5.60 -16.36
N SER A 143 -12.82 -5.14 -17.52
CA SER A 143 -13.57 -5.17 -18.78
C SER A 143 -13.86 -6.59 -19.28
N SER A 144 -13.01 -7.57 -18.94
CA SER A 144 -13.21 -8.98 -19.32
C SER A 144 -14.25 -9.72 -18.49
N HIS A 145 -14.76 -9.13 -17.41
CA HIS A 145 -15.66 -9.80 -16.47
C HIS A 145 -17.12 -9.63 -16.88
N THR A 146 -17.80 -10.74 -17.20
CA THR A 146 -19.18 -10.73 -17.75
C THR A 146 -20.22 -10.20 -16.77
N ALA A 147 -20.18 -10.64 -15.52
CA ALA A 147 -21.16 -10.31 -14.49
C ALA A 147 -20.77 -9.07 -13.65
N LEU A 148 -19.85 -8.22 -14.14
CA LEU A 148 -19.43 -7.03 -13.39
C LEU A 148 -20.59 -6.04 -13.20
N HIS A 149 -21.46 -5.92 -14.19
CA HIS A 149 -22.63 -5.03 -14.18
C HIS A 149 -23.66 -5.39 -13.10
N GLN A 150 -23.77 -6.66 -12.72
CA GLN A 150 -24.71 -7.14 -11.68
C GLN A 150 -24.25 -6.77 -10.27
N LYS A 151 -22.98 -6.37 -10.11
CA LYS A 151 -22.41 -6.02 -8.80
C LYS A 151 -23.01 -4.72 -8.29
N THR A 152 -23.30 -4.71 -6.99
CA THR A 152 -23.59 -3.48 -6.24
C THR A 152 -22.37 -2.56 -6.25
N PRO A 153 -22.52 -1.24 -6.08
CA PRO A 153 -21.39 -0.30 -6.03
C PRO A 153 -20.28 -0.72 -5.05
N PHE A 154 -20.65 -1.12 -3.82
CA PHE A 154 -19.69 -1.59 -2.82
C PHE A 154 -18.99 -2.89 -3.21
N SER A 155 -19.73 -3.83 -3.81
CA SER A 155 -19.14 -5.10 -4.24
C SER A 155 -18.23 -4.93 -5.46
N LEU A 156 -18.53 -3.96 -6.34
CA LEU A 156 -17.66 -3.53 -7.43
C LEU A 156 -16.38 -2.89 -6.89
N GLN A 157 -16.49 -1.91 -6.00
CA GLN A 157 -15.34 -1.29 -5.32
C GLN A 157 -14.46 -2.32 -4.61
N LYS A 158 -15.06 -3.23 -3.82
CA LYS A 158 -14.35 -4.32 -3.16
C LYS A 158 -13.62 -5.22 -4.16
N TYR A 159 -14.25 -5.54 -5.29
CA TYR A 159 -13.65 -6.33 -6.36
C TYR A 159 -12.46 -5.59 -7.01
N THR A 160 -12.64 -4.32 -7.37
CA THR A 160 -11.61 -3.44 -7.92
C THR A 160 -10.41 -3.34 -6.97
N LEU A 161 -10.65 -3.02 -5.69
CA LEU A 161 -9.63 -2.98 -4.65
C LEU A 161 -8.85 -4.28 -4.53
N ARG A 162 -9.53 -5.43 -4.57
CA ARG A 162 -8.85 -6.73 -4.53
C ARG A 162 -7.92 -6.93 -5.74
N LYS A 163 -8.33 -6.48 -6.93
CA LYS A 163 -7.52 -6.59 -8.16
C LYS A 163 -6.36 -5.60 -8.14
N THR A 164 -6.58 -4.34 -7.73
CA THR A 164 -5.51 -3.35 -7.59
C THR A 164 -4.47 -3.81 -6.58
N LYS A 165 -4.87 -4.27 -5.39
CA LYS A 165 -3.92 -4.84 -4.39
C LYS A 165 -3.11 -6.02 -4.91
N LYS A 166 -3.65 -6.80 -5.86
CA LYS A 166 -2.98 -8.00 -6.40
C LYS A 166 -2.02 -7.69 -7.54
N PHE A 167 -2.38 -6.77 -8.43
CA PHE A 167 -1.70 -6.58 -9.72
C PHE A 167 -0.98 -5.24 -9.87
N LEU A 168 -1.32 -4.23 -9.06
CA LEU A 168 -0.65 -2.94 -9.08
C LEU A 168 0.78 -3.10 -8.57
N ARG A 169 1.75 -2.59 -9.32
CA ARG A 169 3.19 -2.65 -9.00
C ARG A 169 3.61 -1.38 -8.30
N ARG A 170 3.03 -1.18 -7.13
CA ARG A 170 3.16 0.04 -6.32
C ARG A 170 3.77 -0.28 -4.97
N PHE A 171 4.42 0.68 -4.35
CA PHE A 171 4.79 0.60 -2.94
C PHE A 171 4.91 1.99 -2.32
N THR A 172 4.78 2.08 -1.00
CA THR A 172 5.01 3.30 -0.25
C THR A 172 6.25 3.12 0.63
N VAL A 173 7.13 4.12 0.64
CA VAL A 173 8.30 4.12 1.53
C VAL A 173 7.96 4.89 2.79
N LEU A 174 8.13 4.26 3.95
CA LEU A 174 7.88 4.82 5.27
C LEU A 174 9.18 4.80 6.08
N PRO A 175 9.36 5.75 7.01
CA PRO A 175 10.46 5.69 7.95
C PRO A 175 10.26 4.49 8.88
N LEU A 176 11.36 3.83 9.26
CA LEU A 176 11.29 2.76 10.26
C LEU A 176 11.25 3.37 11.67
N THR A 177 10.06 3.74 12.13
CA THR A 177 9.83 4.20 13.50
C THR A 177 9.73 3.02 14.47
N VAL A 178 9.82 3.28 15.77
CA VAL A 178 9.64 2.25 16.81
C VAL A 178 8.26 1.59 16.70
N SER A 179 7.20 2.38 16.52
CA SER A 179 5.85 1.88 16.28
C SER A 179 5.76 1.03 15.00
N ALA A 180 6.39 1.47 13.91
CA ALA A 180 6.43 0.70 12.67
C ALA A 180 7.18 -0.63 12.83
N LEU A 181 8.28 -0.64 13.58
CA LEU A 181 9.04 -1.83 13.91
C LEU A 181 8.24 -2.78 14.81
N ASN A 182 7.57 -2.25 15.85
CA ASN A 182 6.77 -3.05 16.76
C ASN A 182 5.63 -3.76 16.01
N ASN A 183 4.85 -3.02 15.22
CA ASN A 183 3.79 -3.60 14.39
C ASN A 183 4.34 -4.65 13.41
N TYR A 184 5.52 -4.42 12.82
CA TYR A 184 6.17 -5.43 11.98
C TYR A 184 6.55 -6.71 12.75
N LEU A 185 7.08 -6.57 13.97
CA LEU A 185 7.47 -7.70 14.81
C LEU A 185 6.25 -8.51 15.25
N LEU A 186 5.14 -7.84 15.60
CA LEU A 186 3.86 -8.45 15.96
C LEU A 186 3.16 -9.13 14.78
N GLU A 187 3.06 -8.48 13.63
CA GLU A 187 2.22 -9.00 12.53
C GLU A 187 2.97 -9.96 11.60
N VAL A 188 4.28 -9.78 11.42
CA VAL A 188 5.05 -10.46 10.36
C VAL A 188 6.13 -11.40 10.90
N LYS A 189 6.71 -11.10 12.06
CA LYS A 189 7.80 -11.90 12.64
C LYS A 189 7.31 -12.75 13.79
N GLU A 190 7.86 -12.54 14.98
CA GLU A 190 7.73 -13.42 16.13
C GLU A 190 7.30 -12.58 17.34
N PRO A 191 5.99 -12.47 17.60
CA PRO A 191 5.45 -11.66 18.70
C PRO A 191 6.02 -12.04 20.07
N GLN A 192 6.30 -13.32 20.25
CA GLN A 192 6.81 -13.88 21.50
C GLN A 192 8.18 -13.31 21.88
N LYS A 193 9.01 -12.90 20.90
CA LYS A 193 10.31 -12.28 21.16
C LYS A 193 10.21 -10.87 21.74
N ILE A 194 9.05 -10.23 21.58
CA ILE A 194 8.75 -8.92 22.15
C ILE A 194 7.67 -9.03 23.22
N LEU A 195 7.44 -10.23 23.77
CA LEU A 195 6.46 -10.49 24.83
C LEU A 195 5.04 -10.04 24.46
N ASP A 196 4.68 -10.12 23.17
CA ASP A 196 3.39 -9.65 22.63
C ASP A 196 3.08 -8.17 22.94
N LEU A 197 4.13 -7.35 23.09
CA LEU A 197 3.99 -5.93 23.45
C LEU A 197 3.38 -5.12 22.30
N ARG A 198 2.20 -4.52 22.54
CA ARG A 198 1.53 -3.64 21.57
C ARG A 198 1.90 -2.17 21.76
N ASP A 199 1.70 -1.38 20.72
CA ASP A 199 2.07 0.05 20.70
C ASP A 199 1.42 0.85 21.82
N GLU A 200 0.15 0.58 22.13
CA GLU A 200 -0.55 1.26 23.22
C GLU A 200 0.05 0.94 24.59
N THR A 201 0.51 -0.30 24.79
CA THR A 201 1.18 -0.72 26.03
C THR A 201 2.55 -0.08 26.15
N LEU A 202 3.31 -0.05 25.05
CA LEU A 202 4.62 0.60 24.99
C LEU A 202 4.48 2.10 25.30
N GLY A 203 3.53 2.79 24.67
CA GLY A 203 3.24 4.20 24.92
C GLY A 203 2.84 4.48 26.38
N LEU A 204 2.04 3.60 26.98
CA LEU A 204 1.67 3.70 28.40
C LEU A 204 2.88 3.53 29.32
N MET A 205 3.75 2.55 29.05
CA MET A 205 4.98 2.30 29.84
C MET A 205 5.89 3.53 29.83
N LEU A 206 6.14 4.11 28.65
CA LEU A 206 6.98 5.30 28.50
C LEU A 206 6.38 6.52 29.24
N SER A 207 5.05 6.68 29.15
CA SER A 207 4.34 7.79 29.80
C SER A 207 4.34 7.66 31.32
N LEU A 208 4.06 6.46 31.85
CA LEU A 208 4.08 6.18 33.29
C LEU A 208 5.51 6.27 33.86
N GLY A 209 6.52 5.90 33.08
CA GLY A 209 7.93 6.06 33.43
C GLY A 209 8.44 7.51 33.32
N ASN A 210 7.61 8.43 32.82
CA ASN A 210 7.98 9.82 32.53
C ASN A 210 9.29 9.91 31.72
N VAL A 211 9.39 9.11 30.65
CA VAL A 211 10.57 9.09 29.78
C VAL A 211 10.57 10.35 28.91
N HIS A 212 11.65 11.13 28.99
CA HIS A 212 11.82 12.39 28.27
C HIS A 212 13.30 12.71 28.06
N TYR A 213 13.65 13.52 27.08
CA TYR A 213 15.05 13.91 26.82
C TYR A 213 15.80 14.36 28.08
N GLY A 214 17.05 13.90 28.24
CA GLY A 214 17.95 14.29 29.34
C GLY A 214 17.86 13.47 30.63
N GLY A 215 16.92 12.52 30.73
CA GLY A 215 16.82 11.64 31.89
C GLY A 215 17.85 10.50 31.92
N ARG A 216 17.91 9.80 33.06
CA ARG A 216 18.70 8.59 33.27
C ARG A 216 17.78 7.53 33.88
N TRP A 217 17.46 6.49 33.12
CA TRP A 217 16.55 5.43 33.54
C TRP A 217 17.30 4.12 33.76
N LEU A 218 16.74 3.29 34.64
CA LEU A 218 17.11 1.89 34.76
C LEU A 218 16.09 1.08 33.96
N VAL A 219 16.56 0.30 32.99
CA VAL A 219 15.71 -0.54 32.12
C VAL A 219 16.21 -1.98 32.19
N ILE A 220 15.27 -2.92 32.37
CA ILE A 220 15.50 -4.35 32.17
C ILE A 220 14.64 -4.73 30.98
N ASP A 221 15.29 -5.14 29.88
CA ASP A 221 14.63 -5.38 28.61
C ASP A 221 14.89 -6.79 28.10
N GLU A 222 13.83 -7.59 27.99
CA GLU A 222 13.84 -8.92 27.37
C GLU A 222 13.12 -8.93 26.00
N THR A 223 12.75 -7.76 25.47
CA THR A 223 12.06 -7.59 24.17
C THR A 223 13.02 -7.46 22.98
N GLY A 224 14.27 -7.93 23.13
CA GLY A 224 15.29 -7.84 22.09
C GLY A 224 15.73 -6.40 21.78
N GLY A 225 15.55 -5.46 22.72
CA GLY A 225 15.93 -4.06 22.55
C GLY A 225 14.79 -3.15 22.06
N LEU A 226 13.56 -3.68 21.88
CA LEU A 226 12.43 -2.87 21.44
C LEU A 226 12.07 -1.79 22.47
N LEU A 227 12.01 -2.15 23.76
CA LEU A 227 11.72 -1.19 24.84
C LEU A 227 12.84 -0.16 24.99
N VAL A 228 14.10 -0.57 24.84
CA VAL A 228 15.24 0.37 24.87
C VAL A 228 15.25 1.33 23.67
N ALA A 229 14.76 0.89 22.51
CA ALA A 229 14.66 1.73 21.32
C ALA A 229 13.53 2.77 21.39
N ALA A 230 12.52 2.52 22.23
CA ALA A 230 11.32 3.34 22.39
C ALA A 230 11.54 4.57 23.28
#